data_AF-A0A9P8JKK0-F1
#
_entry.id   AF-A0A9P8JKK0-F1
#
_cell.length_a   1.000
_cell.length_b   1.000
_cell.length_c   1.000
_cell.angle_alpha   90.00
_cell.angle_beta   90.00
_cell.angle_gamma   90.00
#
_symmetry.space_group_name_H-M   'P 1'
#
loop_
_entity.id
_entity.type
_entity.pdbx_description
1 polymer ?
#
loop_
_entity_poly.entity_id
_entity_poly.type
_entity_poly.pdbx_seq_one_letter_code
_entity_poly.pdbx_strand_id
1 'polypeptide(L)'
;RRGATPFRPCQNVLELRLETSHLADIYKIPSWSLIFAETARFQSPLLFTVKDRPLLDPVHTSDLPAYNPAIQSLDRLESPDTPRSGGIRDQLRKWHQENGHQQTDINNEYDVDASGEQTNNFTRLGDVDNFRRPDEDVENERDDSSRLMTPGNLEDWDPHHRFLRRGDLVLLDFPRSEREPILAIFVRRVGRPSQSQFYTIHGKWIHGTERNIQHAVPDFVPPSLVEPIISYLPDSGITEELLDRAHMFDLSVPRNVSAPLVTRMLEFQRKSEEIYRQNATTLDGAHISLAHPTDLKFGTLDLITTRLLGHSKGEDDDTWQGKIYAVRKALSRGGFAFGHDRRSHRITGFIQIRSKEQVANVEKVRNWLRAWQDDLATFAAGKSPNHQFSPNGQKVVNFIHKANSLIKKSRELRDVTTFGRVGISKKRFNIEKEDVMQYDFTTEFDDSDRELIKFFEAWSCSGLFLGLPRIEALPPLMLQATGMYQEHRLDPKAGFTFLQEIGVLTPHENRVRFDSHLLLPSSQHSKPLEQLMTKVMSMDEKPGFVDSMAH
;
A
#
# COMPACT_ATOMS: atom_id res chain seq x y z
N ARG A 1 -69.29 4.75 1.88
CA ARG A 1 -69.98 5.77 1.05
C ARG A 1 -69.13 7.04 1.08
N ARG A 2 -68.67 7.49 -0.10
CA ARG A 2 -68.29 8.87 -0.53
C ARG A 2 -67.80 9.85 0.56
N GLY A 3 -66.66 10.54 0.45
CA GLY A 3 -65.76 10.83 -0.66
C GLY A 3 -65.12 12.22 -0.45
N ALA A 4 -64.08 12.48 -1.25
CA ALA A 4 -63.51 13.79 -1.62
C ALA A 4 -62.48 14.49 -0.70
N THR A 5 -61.33 14.74 -1.34
CA THR A 5 -60.08 15.49 -1.08
C THR A 5 -60.30 17.03 -0.95
N PRO A 6 -59.30 17.94 -0.86
CA PRO A 6 -57.82 17.81 -0.90
C PRO A 6 -57.02 18.61 0.15
N PHE A 7 -55.76 18.22 0.41
CA PHE A 7 -54.75 19.11 1.01
C PHE A 7 -53.65 19.42 -0.02
N ARG A 8 -53.45 20.71 -0.30
CA ARG A 8 -52.39 21.25 -1.15
C ARG A 8 -51.05 21.26 -0.39
N PRO A 9 -49.91 21.05 -1.07
CA PRO A 9 -48.59 21.29 -0.50
C PRO A 9 -48.21 22.76 -0.65
N CYS A 10 -47.81 23.41 0.46
CA CYS A 10 -47.15 24.71 0.42
C CYS A 10 -45.68 24.53 0.04
N GLN A 11 -45.31 25.05 -1.14
CA GLN A 11 -43.94 25.41 -1.48
C GLN A 11 -43.49 26.55 -0.58
N ASN A 12 -42.43 26.36 0.20
CA ASN A 12 -41.62 27.45 0.72
C ASN A 12 -40.23 27.34 0.09
N VAL A 13 -40.03 28.19 -0.91
CA VAL A 13 -38.75 28.57 -1.50
C VAL A 13 -38.07 29.49 -0.50
N LEU A 14 -36.89 29.11 -0.02
CA LEU A 14 -35.97 30.02 0.68
C LEU A 14 -34.78 30.25 -0.26
N GLU A 15 -34.90 31.30 -1.07
CA GLU A 15 -33.79 31.97 -1.74
C GLU A 15 -32.91 32.63 -0.66
N LEU A 16 -31.65 32.21 -0.55
CA LEU A 16 -30.60 33.00 0.09
C LEU A 16 -29.71 33.58 -1.00
N ARG A 17 -30.05 34.80 -1.44
CA ARG A 17 -29.12 35.75 -2.03
C ARG A 17 -28.16 36.21 -0.93
N LEU A 18 -26.85 36.08 -1.15
CA LEU A 18 -25.87 36.92 -0.49
C LEU A 18 -24.92 37.48 -1.54
N GLU A 19 -24.84 38.80 -1.50
CA GLU A 19 -24.22 39.71 -2.43
C GLU A 19 -22.69 39.66 -2.35
N THR A 20 -22.10 39.72 -3.53
CA THR A 20 -20.70 40.04 -3.79
C THR A 20 -20.44 41.53 -3.53
N SER A 21 -19.58 41.89 -2.58
CA SER A 21 -18.75 43.10 -2.67
C SER A 21 -17.68 43.12 -1.56
N HIS A 22 -16.49 43.63 -1.94
CA HIS A 22 -15.31 43.93 -1.11
C HIS A 22 -14.46 42.75 -0.64
N LEU A 23 -13.45 42.41 -1.45
CA LEU A 23 -12.02 42.46 -1.10
C LEU A 23 -11.18 42.05 -2.32
N ALA A 24 -11.25 42.88 -3.36
CA ALA A 24 -10.18 42.99 -4.35
C ALA A 24 -9.31 44.17 -3.89
N ASP A 25 -8.16 43.87 -3.30
CA ASP A 25 -6.93 44.63 -3.47
C ASP A 25 -5.82 43.96 -2.66
N ILE A 26 -4.59 44.06 -3.18
CA ILE A 26 -3.34 43.51 -2.64
C ILE A 26 -3.06 42.05 -3.08
N TYR A 27 -2.60 41.87 -4.33
CA TYR A 27 -1.22 41.48 -4.66
C TYR A 27 -1.07 41.35 -6.18
N LYS A 28 -0.49 42.38 -6.80
CA LYS A 28 -0.05 42.39 -8.21
C LYS A 28 1.17 41.46 -8.37
N ILE A 29 1.11 40.53 -9.32
CA ILE A 29 2.25 39.80 -9.87
C ILE A 29 2.64 40.47 -11.20
N PRO A 30 3.90 40.86 -11.45
CA PRO A 30 4.32 41.25 -12.78
C PRO A 30 4.78 40.05 -13.60
N SER A 31 4.22 39.94 -14.80
CA SER A 31 4.62 39.06 -15.89
C SER A 31 5.96 39.47 -16.48
N TRP A 32 6.89 38.53 -16.71
CA TRP A 32 7.96 38.71 -17.68
C TRP A 32 8.15 37.42 -18.48
N SER A 33 7.87 37.53 -19.78
CA SER A 33 8.23 36.58 -20.83
C SER A 33 9.23 37.25 -21.76
N LEU A 34 10.11 36.43 -22.36
CA LEU A 34 11.09 36.69 -23.43
C LEU A 34 12.48 37.16 -22.97
N ILE A 35 13.47 36.27 -23.14
CA ILE A 35 14.59 36.42 -24.10
C ILE A 35 15.06 35.00 -24.49
N PHE A 36 15.16 34.78 -25.80
CA PHE A 36 15.64 33.57 -26.46
C PHE A 36 17.14 33.71 -26.78
N ALA A 37 17.84 32.56 -26.81
CA ALA A 37 19.09 32.24 -27.53
C ALA A 37 20.37 33.04 -27.20
N GLU A 38 21.51 32.36 -26.97
CA GLU A 38 22.52 31.99 -27.97
C GLU A 38 23.81 31.38 -27.35
N THR A 39 24.43 30.43 -28.08
CA THR A 39 25.87 30.09 -28.22
C THR A 39 26.77 29.87 -26.97
N ALA A 40 27.26 28.65 -26.70
CA ALA A 40 28.37 27.90 -27.33
C ALA A 40 29.80 28.26 -26.86
N ARG A 41 30.51 27.21 -26.39
CA ARG A 41 31.98 27.00 -26.25
C ARG A 41 32.76 27.90 -25.28
N PHE A 42 33.46 27.30 -24.31
CA PHE A 42 34.91 27.45 -24.17
C PHE A 42 35.52 26.37 -23.24
N GLN A 43 36.74 25.97 -23.60
CA GLN A 43 37.58 24.94 -23.00
C GLN A 43 38.13 25.35 -21.61
N SER A 44 38.43 24.33 -20.80
CA SER A 44 39.28 24.25 -19.59
C SER A 44 40.68 24.90 -19.71
N PRO A 45 41.58 24.86 -18.69
CA PRO A 45 41.44 24.82 -17.22
C PRO A 45 42.30 25.92 -16.52
N LEU A 46 42.09 26.17 -15.22
CA LEU A 46 43.09 26.90 -14.41
C LEU A 46 43.42 26.15 -13.11
N LEU A 47 44.71 25.84 -13.01
CA LEU A 47 45.45 25.38 -11.85
C LEU A 47 45.32 26.37 -10.69
N PHE A 48 44.96 25.85 -9.51
CA PHE A 48 45.24 26.54 -8.25
C PHE A 48 46.05 25.62 -7.34
N THR A 49 47.30 26.01 -7.16
CA THR A 49 48.20 25.60 -6.09
C THR A 49 47.71 26.18 -4.76
N VAL A 50 47.50 25.33 -3.75
CA VAL A 50 47.37 25.76 -2.36
C VAL A 50 48.24 24.86 -1.50
N LYS A 51 49.34 25.44 -1.01
CA LYS A 51 50.14 24.96 0.12
C LYS A 51 49.39 25.27 1.43
N ASP A 52 49.78 24.54 2.47
CA ASP A 52 49.49 24.74 3.90
C ASP A 52 48.25 24.02 4.45
N ARG A 53 48.48 22.76 4.85
CA ARG A 53 47.69 22.03 5.85
C ARG A 53 48.31 22.27 7.23
N PRO A 54 47.54 22.63 8.27
CA PRO A 54 48.00 22.45 9.65
C PRO A 54 47.94 20.97 10.04
N LEU A 55 49.01 20.52 10.68
CA LEU A 55 49.20 19.20 11.30
C LEU A 55 48.14 19.01 12.41
N LEU A 56 47.32 17.95 12.31
CA LEU A 56 46.50 17.45 13.41
C LEU A 56 46.92 16.01 13.68
N ASP A 57 47.15 15.72 14.96
CA ASP A 57 47.72 14.46 15.47
C ASP A 57 46.88 13.22 15.11
N PRO A 58 47.51 12.05 14.90
CA PRO A 58 46.79 10.81 14.66
C PRO A 58 46.22 10.28 15.99
N VAL A 59 44.90 10.39 16.16
CA VAL A 59 44.18 9.65 17.21
C VAL A 59 44.25 8.15 16.87
N HIS A 60 44.78 7.38 17.82
CA HIS A 60 44.85 5.92 17.79
C HIS A 60 43.48 5.31 17.46
N THR A 61 43.36 4.80 16.25
CA THR A 61 42.28 3.92 15.81
C THR A 61 42.67 2.49 16.15
N SER A 62 42.42 2.10 17.40
CA SER A 62 42.47 0.71 17.82
C SER A 62 41.14 0.37 18.46
N ASP A 63 40.11 0.24 17.63
CA ASP A 63 38.88 -0.51 17.91
C ASP A 63 38.21 -0.80 16.56
N LEU A 64 38.64 -1.91 15.94
CA LEU A 64 37.93 -2.53 14.82
C LEU A 64 36.55 -2.97 15.34
N PRO A 65 35.45 -2.75 14.59
CA PRO A 65 34.14 -3.25 15.00
C PRO A 65 34.17 -4.78 15.06
N ALA A 66 33.81 -5.32 16.22
CA ALA A 66 33.76 -6.75 16.48
C ALA A 66 32.92 -7.48 15.43
N TYR A 67 33.63 -8.28 14.65
CA TYR A 67 33.19 -9.13 13.55
C TYR A 67 32.13 -10.15 14.03
N ASN A 68 30.97 -10.20 13.37
CA ASN A 68 29.83 -11.02 13.76
C ASN A 68 30.01 -12.50 13.28
N PRO A 69 29.92 -13.51 14.18
CA PRO A 69 30.13 -14.93 13.82
C PRO A 69 29.07 -15.52 12.88
N ALA A 70 27.97 -14.82 12.58
CA ALA A 70 26.98 -15.28 11.61
C ALA A 70 27.54 -15.36 10.18
N ILE A 71 28.56 -14.55 9.84
CA ILE A 71 29.22 -14.57 8.52
C ILE A 71 30.03 -15.87 8.31
N GLN A 72 30.53 -16.49 9.39
CA GLN A 72 31.23 -17.78 9.30
C GLN A 72 30.33 -18.94 8.88
N SER A 73 29.01 -18.83 9.02
CA SER A 73 28.10 -19.89 8.57
C SER A 73 27.95 -19.96 7.04
N LEU A 74 28.25 -18.86 6.34
CA LEU A 74 28.35 -18.81 4.87
C LEU A 74 29.75 -19.19 4.36
N ASP A 75 30.74 -19.19 5.24
CA ASP A 75 32.16 -19.50 4.96
C ASP A 75 32.52 -20.98 5.24
N ARG A 76 31.52 -21.83 5.50
CA ARG A 76 31.66 -23.30 5.49
C ARG A 76 31.58 -23.90 4.08
N LEU A 77 31.89 -23.10 3.05
CA LEU A 77 32.32 -23.64 1.77
C LEU A 77 33.84 -23.80 1.84
N GLU A 78 34.27 -25.05 1.67
CA GLU A 78 35.63 -25.56 1.71
C GLU A 78 36.71 -24.56 1.25
N SER A 79 37.83 -24.56 1.99
CA SER A 79 39.00 -23.71 1.76
C SER A 79 39.47 -23.72 0.29
N PRO A 80 40.01 -22.59 -0.24
CA PRO A 80 40.35 -22.45 -1.66
C PRO A 80 41.49 -23.36 -2.14
N ASP A 81 42.20 -24.02 -1.22
CA ASP A 81 43.51 -24.62 -1.47
C ASP A 81 43.49 -26.14 -1.67
N THR A 82 42.33 -26.80 -1.69
CA THR A 82 42.25 -28.19 -2.18
C THR A 82 42.11 -28.19 -3.70
N PRO A 83 43.02 -28.84 -4.46
CA PRO A 83 42.89 -28.95 -5.91
C PRO A 83 41.58 -29.69 -6.21
N ARG A 84 40.59 -28.95 -6.69
CA ARG A 84 39.27 -29.46 -7.08
C ARG A 84 39.46 -30.42 -8.25
N SER A 85 39.61 -31.70 -7.93
CA SER A 85 39.77 -32.77 -8.91
C SER A 85 38.41 -33.08 -9.53
N GLY A 86 38.27 -32.80 -10.83
CA GLY A 86 37.05 -33.00 -11.61
C GLY A 86 36.50 -31.68 -12.11
N GLY A 87 36.24 -31.59 -13.42
CA GLY A 87 35.66 -30.39 -14.03
C GLY A 87 34.27 -30.08 -13.46
N ILE A 88 33.72 -28.91 -13.78
CA ILE A 88 32.39 -28.44 -13.32
C ILE A 88 31.30 -29.52 -13.49
N ARG A 89 31.38 -30.34 -14.55
CA ARG A 89 30.45 -31.45 -14.79
C ARG A 89 30.56 -32.60 -13.79
N ASP A 90 31.75 -32.92 -13.31
CA ASP A 90 31.95 -33.97 -12.31
C ASP A 90 31.53 -33.50 -10.92
N GLN A 91 31.70 -32.20 -10.64
CA GLN A 91 31.16 -31.56 -9.43
C GLN A 91 29.64 -31.54 -9.43
N LEU A 92 29.00 -31.16 -10.55
CA LEU A 92 27.55 -31.24 -10.67
C LEU A 92 27.06 -32.68 -10.55
N ARG A 93 27.83 -33.65 -11.05
CA ARG A 93 27.48 -35.08 -10.93
C ARG A 93 27.60 -35.57 -9.47
N LYS A 94 28.64 -35.16 -8.73
CA LYS A 94 28.76 -35.42 -7.29
C LYS A 94 27.65 -34.75 -6.49
N TRP A 95 27.40 -33.46 -6.76
CA TRP A 95 26.33 -32.72 -6.11
C TRP A 95 24.96 -33.37 -6.38
N HIS A 96 24.72 -33.85 -7.59
CA HIS A 96 23.49 -34.57 -7.94
C HIS A 96 23.42 -35.97 -7.32
N GLN A 97 24.54 -36.65 -7.06
CA GLN A 97 24.55 -37.90 -6.28
C GLN A 97 24.32 -37.65 -4.78
N GLU A 98 24.84 -36.55 -4.24
CA GLU A 98 24.72 -36.20 -2.82
C GLU A 98 23.35 -35.58 -2.49
N ASN A 99 22.79 -34.79 -3.40
CA ASN A 99 21.55 -34.02 -3.18
C ASN A 99 20.40 -34.40 -4.12
N GLY A 100 20.62 -35.19 -5.17
CA GLY A 100 19.56 -35.58 -6.11
C GLY A 100 18.57 -36.59 -5.54
N HIS A 101 18.86 -37.18 -4.38
CA HIS A 101 17.94 -38.01 -3.61
C HIS A 101 17.10 -37.21 -2.62
N GLN A 102 17.43 -35.93 -2.41
CA GLN A 102 16.43 -34.96 -1.98
C GLN A 102 15.54 -34.71 -3.19
N GLN A 103 14.71 -35.70 -3.48
CA GLN A 103 13.36 -35.41 -3.86
C GLN A 103 12.83 -34.64 -2.65
N THR A 104 13.12 -33.33 -2.61
CA THR A 104 12.09 -32.41 -2.15
C THR A 104 10.89 -32.93 -2.89
N ASP A 105 9.95 -33.51 -2.15
CA ASP A 105 8.58 -33.31 -2.51
C ASP A 105 8.58 -31.83 -2.91
N ILE A 106 8.45 -31.57 -4.22
CA ILE A 106 8.01 -30.27 -4.66
C ILE A 106 6.55 -30.29 -4.22
N ASN A 107 6.37 -30.31 -2.90
CA ASN A 107 5.18 -29.90 -2.23
C ASN A 107 4.97 -28.55 -2.87
N ASN A 108 3.88 -28.44 -3.60
CA ASN A 108 3.28 -27.19 -4.00
C ASN A 108 2.99 -26.26 -2.79
N GLU A 109 3.56 -26.54 -1.62
CA GLU A 109 3.55 -25.77 -0.38
C GLU A 109 4.33 -24.45 -0.52
N TYR A 110 5.26 -24.33 -1.47
CA TYR A 110 5.77 -23.01 -1.90
C TYR A 110 4.95 -22.35 -3.03
N ASP A 111 4.03 -23.08 -3.67
CA ASP A 111 3.26 -22.58 -4.82
C ASP A 111 1.87 -22.03 -4.42
N VAL A 112 1.39 -22.32 -3.21
CA VAL A 112 0.24 -21.64 -2.61
C VAL A 112 0.49 -21.49 -1.12
N ASP A 113 1.08 -20.37 -0.68
CA ASP A 113 1.10 -20.02 0.74
C ASP A 113 -0.34 -20.05 1.30
N ALA A 114 -0.65 -21.09 2.09
CA ALA A 114 -1.92 -21.29 2.77
C ALA A 114 -2.21 -20.20 3.83
N SER A 115 -1.24 -19.29 4.08
CA SER A 115 -1.37 -18.20 5.06
C SER A 115 -1.61 -16.81 4.46
N GLY A 116 -1.82 -16.68 3.15
CA GLY A 116 -2.08 -15.37 2.54
C GLY A 116 -0.87 -14.41 2.59
N GLU A 117 0.35 -14.95 2.64
CA GLU A 117 1.58 -14.14 2.71
C GLU A 117 2.10 -13.70 1.33
N GLN A 118 3.06 -12.76 1.38
CA GLN A 118 3.56 -11.94 0.29
C GLN A 118 4.14 -12.80 -0.85
N THR A 119 3.39 -13.00 -1.93
CA THR A 119 3.90 -13.73 -3.10
C THR A 119 4.92 -12.86 -3.85
N ASN A 120 6.07 -13.46 -4.19
CA ASN A 120 7.08 -12.81 -5.03
C ASN A 120 6.57 -12.70 -6.47
N ASN A 121 5.78 -11.65 -6.72
CA ASN A 121 5.16 -11.36 -8.01
C ASN A 121 6.15 -10.76 -9.04
N PHE A 122 7.44 -10.67 -8.70
CA PHE A 122 8.44 -10.02 -9.56
C PHE A 122 9.00 -10.95 -10.63
N THR A 123 9.21 -12.23 -10.31
CA THR A 123 9.77 -13.23 -11.24
C THR A 123 8.71 -14.11 -11.90
N ARG A 124 7.50 -14.17 -11.31
CA ARG A 124 6.33 -14.83 -11.88
C ARG A 124 5.15 -13.88 -11.80
N LEU A 125 4.52 -13.59 -12.94
CA LEU A 125 3.19 -12.99 -12.95
C LEU A 125 2.27 -14.00 -12.27
N GLY A 126 1.84 -13.71 -11.05
CA GLY A 126 0.89 -14.58 -10.34
C GLY A 126 -0.31 -14.90 -11.22
N ASP A 127 -0.76 -16.15 -11.19
CA ASP A 127 -1.86 -16.61 -12.00
C ASP A 127 -3.14 -15.81 -11.68
N VAL A 128 -4.10 -15.81 -12.59
CA VAL A 128 -5.45 -15.27 -12.41
C VAL A 128 -6.14 -15.87 -11.17
N ASP A 129 -5.58 -16.96 -10.65
CA ASP A 129 -5.99 -17.68 -9.45
C ASP A 129 -5.64 -16.97 -8.14
N ASN A 130 -4.84 -15.90 -8.17
CA ASN A 130 -4.60 -15.05 -7.00
C ASN A 130 -5.87 -14.32 -6.51
N PHE A 131 -6.96 -14.29 -7.30
CA PHE A 131 -8.27 -13.84 -6.84
C PHE A 131 -9.00 -14.84 -5.92
N ARG A 132 -8.51 -16.09 -5.83
CA ARG A 132 -9.28 -17.24 -5.35
C ARG A 132 -8.99 -17.65 -3.91
N ARG A 133 -8.23 -16.90 -3.12
CA ARG A 133 -7.87 -17.31 -1.73
C ARG A 133 -8.95 -16.90 -0.71
N PRO A 134 -9.64 -17.86 -0.07
CA PRO A 134 -10.61 -17.61 1.00
C PRO A 134 -9.97 -17.51 2.40
N ASP A 135 -8.66 -17.78 2.57
CA ASP A 135 -8.10 -18.00 3.91
C ASP A 135 -7.87 -16.73 4.74
N GLU A 136 -7.94 -15.54 4.14
CA GLU A 136 -8.00 -14.27 4.90
C GLU A 136 -9.37 -14.06 5.57
N ASP A 137 -10.36 -14.88 5.26
CA ASP A 137 -11.72 -14.71 5.75
C ASP A 137 -11.85 -15.10 7.23
N VAL A 138 -11.00 -15.96 7.81
CA VAL A 138 -11.27 -16.49 9.17
C VAL A 138 -11.25 -15.41 10.27
N GLU A 139 -10.40 -14.39 10.17
CA GLU A 139 -10.39 -13.24 11.12
C GLU A 139 -11.41 -12.15 10.76
N ASN A 140 -11.71 -11.96 9.47
CA ASN A 140 -12.64 -10.91 8.97
C ASN A 140 -14.10 -11.39 8.82
N GLU A 141 -14.36 -12.68 8.98
CA GLU A 141 -15.69 -13.31 8.92
C GLU A 141 -16.64 -12.85 10.01
N ARG A 142 -16.11 -12.26 11.09
CA ARG A 142 -16.90 -11.73 12.20
C ARG A 142 -17.62 -10.41 11.86
N ASP A 143 -17.13 -9.65 10.88
CA ASP A 143 -17.66 -8.33 10.52
C ASP A 143 -18.54 -8.36 9.26
N ASP A 144 -18.70 -9.52 8.58
CA ASP A 144 -19.50 -9.59 7.37
C ASP A 144 -21.00 -9.73 7.67
N SER A 145 -21.68 -8.59 7.80
CA SER A 145 -23.14 -8.49 7.90
C SER A 145 -23.88 -9.09 6.68
N SER A 146 -23.15 -9.46 5.62
CA SER A 146 -23.68 -10.17 4.44
C SER A 146 -24.26 -11.55 4.78
N ARG A 147 -23.80 -12.19 5.88
CA ARG A 147 -24.26 -13.51 6.33
C ARG A 147 -25.72 -13.54 6.80
N LEU A 148 -26.31 -12.38 7.09
CA LEU A 148 -27.68 -12.26 7.59
C LEU A 148 -28.75 -12.09 6.50
N MET A 149 -28.39 -11.96 5.22
CA MET A 149 -29.32 -11.63 4.14
C MET A 149 -29.43 -12.77 3.10
N THR A 150 -30.65 -13.26 2.88
CA THR A 150 -30.92 -14.35 1.93
C THR A 150 -30.78 -13.86 0.48
N PRO A 151 -30.16 -14.64 -0.46
CA PRO A 151 -29.77 -14.15 -1.79
C PRO A 151 -30.91 -13.78 -2.76
N GLY A 152 -32.18 -14.04 -2.41
CA GLY A 152 -33.27 -14.10 -3.38
C GLY A 152 -33.94 -12.77 -3.78
N ASN A 153 -33.89 -11.72 -2.96
CA ASN A 153 -34.75 -10.53 -3.13
C ASN A 153 -34.01 -9.17 -3.04
N LEU A 154 -32.69 -9.15 -3.22
CA LEU A 154 -31.88 -7.94 -3.02
C LEU A 154 -31.76 -7.06 -4.27
N GLU A 155 -32.01 -7.62 -5.47
CA GLU A 155 -31.91 -6.90 -6.75
C GLU A 155 -33.01 -5.82 -6.89
N ASP A 156 -34.19 -6.02 -6.29
CA ASP A 156 -35.35 -5.12 -6.41
C ASP A 156 -35.45 -4.04 -5.32
N TRP A 157 -34.75 -4.21 -4.19
CA TRP A 157 -34.93 -3.35 -2.99
C TRP A 157 -33.92 -2.20 -2.88
N ASP A 158 -32.95 -2.09 -3.79
CA ASP A 158 -31.88 -1.11 -3.69
C ASP A 158 -31.86 -0.10 -4.85
N PRO A 159 -32.45 1.10 -4.66
CA PRO A 159 -32.43 2.18 -5.64
C PRO A 159 -31.03 2.77 -5.87
N HIS A 160 -30.07 2.50 -4.98
CA HIS A 160 -28.75 3.13 -4.97
C HIS A 160 -27.63 2.22 -5.50
N HIS A 161 -27.95 1.05 -6.08
CA HIS A 161 -26.95 0.11 -6.63
C HIS A 161 -25.82 -0.22 -5.63
N ARG A 162 -26.10 -0.28 -4.33
CA ARG A 162 -25.15 -0.75 -3.31
C ARG A 162 -24.83 -2.21 -3.51
N PHE A 163 -25.74 -2.98 -4.12
CA PHE A 163 -25.51 -4.36 -4.57
C PHE A 163 -25.27 -4.41 -6.09
N LEU A 164 -24.35 -5.29 -6.50
CA LEU A 164 -24.07 -5.54 -7.91
C LEU A 164 -25.25 -6.21 -8.58
N ARG A 165 -25.56 -5.76 -9.79
CA ARG A 165 -26.58 -6.34 -10.67
C ARG A 165 -25.91 -7.02 -11.85
N ARG A 166 -26.61 -8.01 -12.39
CA ARG A 166 -26.12 -8.78 -13.54
C ARG A 166 -25.93 -7.85 -14.73
N GLY A 167 -24.75 -7.88 -15.33
CA GLY A 167 -24.40 -6.99 -16.44
C GLY A 167 -23.66 -5.71 -16.04
N ASP A 168 -23.46 -5.46 -14.74
CA ASP A 168 -22.60 -4.37 -14.27
C ASP A 168 -21.13 -4.64 -14.65
N LEU A 169 -20.45 -3.60 -15.12
CA LEU A 169 -19.01 -3.66 -15.38
C LEU A 169 -18.28 -3.37 -14.07
N VAL A 170 -17.42 -4.30 -13.68
CA VAL A 170 -16.65 -4.23 -12.44
C VAL A 170 -15.16 -4.17 -12.74
N LEU A 171 -14.44 -3.47 -11.88
CA LEU A 171 -12.99 -3.45 -11.88
C LEU A 171 -12.47 -4.33 -10.75
N LEU A 172 -11.87 -5.45 -11.14
CA LEU A 172 -11.28 -6.42 -10.22
C LEU A 172 -9.85 -6.00 -9.88
N ASP A 173 -9.60 -5.76 -8.60
CA ASP A 173 -8.30 -5.36 -8.09
C ASP A 173 -7.59 -6.50 -7.37
N PHE A 174 -6.25 -6.45 -7.39
CA PHE A 174 -5.41 -7.47 -6.78
C PHE A 174 -4.84 -6.94 -5.47
N PRO A 175 -5.38 -7.30 -4.30
CA PRO A 175 -5.07 -6.64 -3.03
C PRO A 175 -3.58 -6.68 -2.65
N ARG A 176 -2.84 -7.69 -3.12
CA ARG A 176 -1.41 -7.93 -2.84
C ARG A 176 -0.50 -7.79 -4.07
N SER A 177 -0.97 -7.18 -5.16
CA SER A 177 -0.21 -7.05 -6.39
C SER A 177 -0.26 -5.65 -6.96
N GLU A 178 0.87 -5.18 -7.50
CA GLU A 178 0.98 -3.95 -8.31
C GLU A 178 0.42 -4.13 -9.74
N ARG A 179 -0.29 -5.24 -10.00
CA ARG A 179 -0.84 -5.56 -11.31
C ARG A 179 -1.95 -4.58 -11.69
N GLU A 180 -2.05 -4.26 -12.98
CA GLU A 180 -3.19 -3.50 -13.48
C GLU A 180 -4.50 -4.25 -13.22
N PRO A 181 -5.52 -3.57 -12.66
CA PRO A 181 -6.79 -4.20 -12.37
C PRO A 181 -7.49 -4.63 -13.67
N ILE A 182 -8.26 -5.72 -13.60
CA ILE A 182 -8.90 -6.34 -14.77
C ILE A 182 -10.36 -5.93 -14.85
N LEU A 183 -10.80 -5.52 -16.04
CA LEU A 183 -12.20 -5.32 -16.36
C LEU A 183 -12.93 -6.66 -16.45
N ALA A 184 -14.06 -6.75 -15.77
CA ALA A 184 -14.93 -7.91 -15.83
C ALA A 184 -16.40 -7.49 -15.73
N ILE A 185 -17.31 -8.38 -16.13
CA ILE A 185 -18.75 -8.21 -15.98
C ILE A 185 -19.22 -9.11 -14.84
N PHE A 186 -20.05 -8.57 -13.97
CA PHE A 186 -20.70 -9.36 -12.91
C PHE A 186 -21.81 -10.23 -13.49
N VAL A 187 -21.74 -11.53 -13.22
CA VAL A 187 -22.68 -12.53 -13.75
C VAL A 187 -23.71 -12.92 -12.70
N ARG A 188 -23.26 -13.48 -11.58
CA ARG A 188 -24.13 -14.00 -10.50
C ARG A 188 -23.35 -14.24 -9.21
N ARG A 189 -24.07 -14.39 -8.10
CA ARG A 189 -23.54 -14.90 -6.82
C ARG A 189 -23.75 -16.40 -6.73
N VAL A 190 -22.72 -17.15 -6.36
CA VAL A 190 -22.71 -18.63 -6.33
C VAL A 190 -21.99 -19.12 -5.07
N GLY A 191 -22.48 -20.20 -4.47
CA GLY A 191 -21.78 -20.96 -3.43
C GLY A 191 -22.05 -20.54 -1.98
N ARG A 192 -21.45 -21.32 -1.05
CA ARG A 192 -21.32 -21.04 0.38
C ARG A 192 -19.85 -21.30 0.76
N PRO A 193 -19.05 -20.29 1.17
CA PRO A 193 -19.40 -18.87 1.35
C PRO A 193 -19.83 -18.19 0.03
N SER A 194 -20.56 -17.08 0.12
CA SER A 194 -21.12 -16.35 -1.03
C SER A 194 -20.00 -15.78 -1.89
N GLN A 195 -19.64 -16.46 -2.98
CA GLN A 195 -18.67 -15.99 -3.96
C GLN A 195 -19.40 -15.33 -5.13
N SER A 196 -18.79 -14.30 -5.72
CA SER A 196 -19.31 -13.63 -6.90
C SER A 196 -18.58 -14.11 -8.13
N GLN A 197 -19.31 -14.43 -9.19
CA GLN A 197 -18.79 -14.90 -10.47
C GLN A 197 -18.69 -13.74 -11.45
N PHE A 198 -17.49 -13.58 -12.01
CA PHE A 198 -17.12 -12.51 -12.92
C PHE A 198 -16.65 -13.06 -14.25
N TYR A 199 -16.98 -12.37 -15.33
CA TYR A 199 -16.51 -12.69 -16.67
C TYR A 199 -15.53 -11.63 -17.17
N THR A 200 -14.28 -12.00 -17.37
CA THR A 200 -13.20 -11.04 -17.68
C THR A 200 -13.15 -10.63 -19.14
N ILE A 201 -12.48 -9.51 -19.39
CA ILE A 201 -12.13 -9.04 -20.73
C ILE A 201 -11.32 -10.05 -21.56
N HIS A 202 -10.61 -10.99 -20.91
CA HIS A 202 -9.84 -12.04 -21.58
C HIS A 202 -10.69 -13.25 -22.00
N GLY A 203 -12.00 -13.23 -21.71
CA GLY A 203 -12.90 -14.33 -22.00
C GLY A 203 -12.82 -15.50 -21.01
N LYS A 204 -12.18 -15.30 -19.86
CA LYS A 204 -12.13 -16.27 -18.75
C LYS A 204 -13.10 -15.84 -17.65
N TRP A 205 -13.74 -16.81 -17.00
CA TRP A 205 -14.50 -16.55 -15.79
C TRP A 205 -13.62 -16.70 -14.54
N ILE A 206 -13.95 -15.93 -13.50
CA ILE A 206 -13.25 -15.89 -12.21
C ILE A 206 -14.32 -15.86 -11.12
N HIS A 207 -14.09 -16.52 -9.98
CA HIS A 207 -14.83 -16.21 -8.76
C HIS A 207 -13.98 -15.37 -7.82
N GLY A 208 -14.61 -14.42 -7.15
CA GLY A 208 -13.97 -13.59 -6.13
C GLY A 208 -14.99 -13.04 -5.16
N THR A 209 -14.51 -12.46 -4.08
CA THR A 209 -15.35 -11.75 -3.11
C THR A 209 -15.70 -10.35 -3.62
N GLU A 210 -16.88 -9.85 -3.29
CA GLU A 210 -17.30 -8.50 -3.70
C GLU A 210 -16.44 -7.38 -3.12
N ARG A 211 -15.74 -7.65 -2.02
CA ARG A 211 -14.80 -6.71 -1.38
C ARG A 211 -13.62 -6.36 -2.28
N ASN A 212 -13.24 -7.27 -3.20
CA ASN A 212 -12.14 -7.04 -4.15
C ASN A 212 -12.55 -6.13 -5.33
N ILE A 213 -13.82 -5.73 -5.40
CA ILE A 213 -14.31 -4.83 -6.43
C ILE A 213 -14.12 -3.40 -5.97
N GLN A 214 -13.31 -2.66 -6.70
CA GLN A 214 -13.00 -1.30 -6.35
C GLN A 214 -13.89 -0.27 -7.05
N HIS A 215 -14.42 -0.61 -8.23
CA HIS A 215 -15.33 0.24 -8.99
C HIS A 215 -16.36 -0.62 -9.71
N ALA A 216 -17.57 -0.08 -9.83
CA ALA A 216 -18.61 -0.65 -10.66
C ALA A 216 -19.25 0.47 -11.50
N VAL A 217 -19.54 0.15 -12.75
CA VAL A 217 -20.36 0.95 -13.65
C VAL A 217 -21.69 0.21 -13.78
N PRO A 218 -22.78 0.80 -13.28
CA PRO A 218 -24.10 0.16 -13.30
C PRO A 218 -24.66 0.09 -14.72
N ASP A 219 -25.47 -0.95 -14.99
CA ASP A 219 -26.25 -1.11 -16.24
C ASP A 219 -25.41 -1.06 -17.54
N PHE A 220 -24.12 -1.43 -17.46
CA PHE A 220 -23.21 -1.39 -18.61
C PHE A 220 -23.64 -2.35 -19.74
N VAL A 221 -24.20 -3.50 -19.40
CA VAL A 221 -24.72 -4.50 -20.34
C VAL A 221 -26.11 -4.95 -19.90
N PRO A 222 -27.09 -5.07 -20.82
CA PRO A 222 -28.38 -5.63 -20.47
C PRO A 222 -28.26 -7.09 -19.99
N PRO A 223 -29.01 -7.50 -18.95
CA PRO A 223 -28.95 -8.86 -18.40
C PRO A 223 -29.19 -9.97 -19.44
N SER A 224 -29.96 -9.69 -20.49
CA SER A 224 -30.24 -10.61 -21.59
C SER A 224 -29.01 -11.08 -22.37
N LEU A 225 -27.93 -10.29 -22.39
CA LEU A 225 -26.66 -10.68 -23.02
C LEU A 225 -25.79 -11.55 -22.11
N VAL A 226 -26.07 -11.55 -20.80
CA VAL A 226 -25.33 -12.33 -19.80
C VAL A 226 -25.97 -13.71 -19.59
N GLU A 227 -27.30 -13.82 -19.70
CA GLU A 227 -28.05 -15.08 -19.55
C GLU A 227 -27.51 -16.27 -20.35
N PRO A 228 -27.14 -16.14 -21.64
CA PRO A 228 -26.60 -17.25 -22.41
C PRO A 228 -25.31 -17.84 -21.83
N ILE A 229 -24.51 -17.00 -21.16
CA ILE A 229 -23.22 -17.39 -20.59
C ILE A 229 -23.42 -18.20 -19.31
N ILE A 230 -24.49 -17.95 -18.56
CA ILE A 230 -24.79 -18.64 -17.29
C ILE A 230 -24.87 -20.15 -17.51
N SER A 231 -25.40 -20.60 -18.65
CA SER A 231 -25.53 -22.03 -18.98
C SER A 231 -24.19 -22.78 -19.09
N TYR A 232 -23.08 -22.07 -19.33
CA TYR A 232 -21.74 -22.64 -19.47
C TYR A 232 -20.91 -22.52 -18.20
N LEU A 233 -21.46 -21.86 -17.16
CA LEU A 233 -20.75 -21.56 -15.93
C LEU A 233 -21.12 -22.55 -14.82
N PRO A 234 -20.17 -22.92 -13.94
CA PRO A 234 -20.44 -23.85 -12.85
C PRO A 234 -21.43 -23.28 -11.83
N ASP A 235 -22.44 -24.07 -11.45
CA ASP A 235 -23.49 -23.71 -10.49
C ASP A 235 -23.08 -23.93 -9.02
N SER A 236 -22.04 -24.74 -8.78
CA SER A 236 -21.44 -24.91 -7.45
C SER A 236 -20.35 -23.88 -7.22
N GLY A 237 -20.20 -23.43 -5.96
CA GLY A 237 -19.00 -22.68 -5.55
C GLY A 237 -17.72 -23.46 -5.89
N ILE A 238 -16.58 -22.77 -5.98
CA ILE A 238 -15.33 -23.44 -6.36
C ILE A 238 -15.00 -24.55 -5.37
N THR A 239 -15.01 -25.80 -5.84
CA THR A 239 -14.38 -26.94 -5.18
C THR A 239 -12.99 -27.16 -5.78
N GLU A 240 -12.07 -27.73 -5.01
CA GLU A 240 -10.71 -28.08 -5.47
C GLU A 240 -10.75 -28.96 -6.73
N GLU A 241 -11.74 -29.86 -6.82
CA GLU A 241 -12.03 -30.67 -8.01
C GLU A 241 -12.37 -29.85 -9.27
N LEU A 242 -12.98 -28.67 -9.10
CA LEU A 242 -13.35 -27.78 -10.19
C LEU A 242 -12.12 -27.01 -10.70
N LEU A 243 -11.15 -26.74 -9.80
CA LEU A 243 -9.84 -26.19 -10.15
C LEU A 243 -9.04 -27.17 -10.98
N ASP A 244 -8.95 -28.43 -10.54
CA ASP A 244 -8.29 -29.50 -11.29
C ASP A 244 -8.91 -29.66 -12.68
N ARG A 245 -10.23 -29.61 -12.78
CA ARG A 245 -10.94 -29.64 -14.07
C ARG A 245 -10.65 -28.41 -14.93
N ALA A 246 -10.50 -27.22 -14.36
CA ALA A 246 -10.16 -26.00 -15.10
C ALA A 246 -8.71 -25.98 -15.61
N HIS A 247 -7.81 -26.73 -14.97
CA HIS A 247 -6.44 -26.93 -15.44
C HIS A 247 -6.38 -27.99 -16.54
N MET A 248 -7.22 -29.02 -16.46
CA MET A 248 -7.28 -30.11 -17.44
C MET A 248 -8.12 -29.79 -18.68
N PHE A 249 -9.17 -28.98 -18.53
CA PHE A 249 -10.10 -28.62 -19.60
C PHE A 249 -10.17 -27.10 -19.72
N ASP A 250 -10.20 -26.61 -20.95
CA ASP A 250 -10.52 -25.21 -21.21
C ASP A 250 -12.01 -24.99 -20.90
N LEU A 251 -12.34 -24.69 -19.64
CA LEU A 251 -13.68 -24.31 -19.18
C LEU A 251 -14.09 -22.91 -19.67
N SER A 252 -13.48 -22.40 -20.74
CA SER A 252 -13.86 -21.12 -21.33
C SER A 252 -15.23 -21.18 -22.00
N VAL A 253 -15.94 -20.07 -21.93
CA VAL A 253 -17.24 -19.90 -22.56
C VAL A 253 -17.02 -19.81 -24.08
N PRO A 254 -17.82 -20.51 -24.91
CA PRO A 254 -17.68 -20.45 -26.36
C PRO A 254 -17.63 -19.01 -26.89
N ARG A 255 -16.63 -18.72 -27.73
CA ARG A 255 -16.37 -17.35 -28.24
C ARG A 255 -17.58 -16.70 -28.91
N ASN A 256 -18.43 -17.48 -29.56
CA ASN A 256 -19.61 -16.95 -30.24
C ASN A 256 -20.63 -16.33 -29.27
N VAL A 257 -20.74 -16.90 -28.06
CA VAL A 257 -21.67 -16.43 -27.03
C VAL A 257 -21.08 -15.25 -26.27
N SER A 258 -19.77 -15.25 -26.05
CA SER A 258 -19.09 -14.22 -25.25
C SER A 258 -18.56 -13.02 -26.03
N ALA A 259 -18.44 -13.12 -27.36
CA ALA A 259 -17.91 -12.06 -28.22
C ALA A 259 -18.61 -10.70 -28.00
N PRO A 260 -19.95 -10.60 -27.90
CA PRO A 260 -20.61 -9.30 -27.70
C PRO A 260 -20.17 -8.60 -26.41
N LEU A 261 -19.97 -9.35 -25.33
CA LEU A 261 -19.53 -8.81 -24.04
C LEU A 261 -18.08 -8.35 -24.09
N VAL A 262 -17.20 -9.19 -24.66
CA VAL A 262 -15.78 -8.89 -24.77
C VAL A 262 -15.55 -7.68 -25.67
N THR A 263 -16.23 -7.60 -26.81
CA THR A 263 -16.13 -6.45 -27.72
C THR A 263 -16.55 -5.16 -27.03
N ARG A 264 -17.65 -5.13 -26.27
CA ARG A 264 -18.05 -3.94 -25.51
C ARG A 264 -17.01 -3.52 -24.47
N MET A 265 -16.46 -4.46 -23.71
CA MET A 265 -15.39 -4.17 -22.73
C MET A 265 -14.13 -3.62 -23.40
N LEU A 266 -13.73 -4.18 -24.55
CA LEU A 266 -12.58 -3.71 -25.33
C LEU A 266 -12.81 -2.31 -25.91
N GLU A 267 -14.01 -2.02 -26.39
CA GLU A 267 -14.37 -0.69 -26.88
C GLU A 267 -14.31 0.35 -25.76
N PHE A 268 -14.86 0.03 -24.59
CA PHE A 268 -14.77 0.88 -23.40
C PHE A 268 -13.32 1.12 -22.98
N GLN A 269 -12.51 0.05 -22.91
CA GLN A 269 -11.09 0.17 -22.60
C GLN A 269 -10.39 1.09 -23.62
N ARG A 270 -10.61 0.88 -24.92
CA ARG A 270 -9.99 1.70 -25.97
C ARG A 270 -10.34 3.19 -25.84
N LYS A 271 -11.63 3.51 -25.62
CA LYS A 271 -12.08 4.89 -25.39
C LYS A 271 -11.37 5.51 -24.19
N SER A 272 -11.29 4.78 -23.08
CA SER A 272 -10.62 5.28 -21.87
C SER A 272 -9.11 5.46 -22.05
N GLU A 273 -8.45 4.58 -22.82
CA GLU A 273 -7.03 4.71 -23.10
C GLU A 273 -6.73 5.89 -24.02
N GLU A 274 -7.62 6.19 -24.97
CA GLU A 274 -7.52 7.38 -25.79
C GLU A 274 -7.62 8.65 -24.95
N ILE A 275 -8.58 8.71 -24.02
CA ILE A 275 -8.71 9.82 -23.06
C ILE A 275 -7.45 9.95 -22.20
N TYR A 276 -6.90 8.83 -21.72
CA TYR A 276 -5.66 8.82 -20.95
C TYR A 276 -4.49 9.36 -21.78
N ARG A 277 -4.34 8.94 -23.04
CA ARG A 277 -3.27 9.40 -23.94
C ARG A 277 -3.36 10.90 -24.22
N GLN A 278 -4.56 11.43 -24.40
CA GLN A 278 -4.78 12.87 -24.63
C GLN A 278 -4.38 13.72 -23.41
N ASN A 279 -4.52 13.18 -22.19
CA ASN A 279 -4.32 13.91 -20.94
C ASN A 279 -3.17 13.34 -20.09
N ALA A 280 -2.23 12.62 -20.70
CA ALA A 280 -1.23 11.82 -19.99
C ALA A 280 -0.36 12.66 -19.04
N THR A 281 0.04 13.86 -19.46
CA THR A 281 0.88 14.77 -18.64
C THR A 281 0.19 15.19 -17.34
N THR A 282 -1.11 15.50 -17.41
CA THR A 282 -1.91 15.89 -16.24
C THR A 282 -2.22 14.70 -15.34
N LEU A 283 -2.49 13.54 -15.93
CA LEU A 283 -2.83 12.32 -15.19
C LEU A 283 -1.61 11.70 -14.48
N ASP A 284 -0.45 11.65 -15.14
CA ASP A 284 0.80 11.18 -14.53
C ASP A 284 1.30 12.18 -13.47
N GLY A 285 1.05 13.48 -13.68
CA GLY A 285 1.30 14.55 -12.72
C GLY A 285 0.21 14.74 -11.66
N ALA A 286 -0.79 13.85 -11.56
CA ALA A 286 -1.98 14.06 -10.73
C ALA A 286 -1.65 14.32 -9.25
N HIS A 287 -0.64 13.63 -8.69
CA HIS A 287 -0.24 13.82 -7.30
C HIS A 287 0.29 15.24 -7.04
N ILE A 288 1.05 15.81 -7.97
CA ILE A 288 1.61 17.16 -7.83
C ILE A 288 0.48 18.21 -7.77
N SER A 289 -0.59 18.00 -8.54
CA SER A 289 -1.75 18.90 -8.62
C SER A 289 -2.74 18.75 -7.45
N LEU A 290 -2.98 17.51 -7.02
CA LEU A 290 -4.00 17.18 -6.02
C LEU A 290 -3.49 17.24 -4.57
N ALA A 291 -2.25 16.84 -4.34
CA ALA A 291 -1.72 16.68 -2.99
C ALA A 291 -1.43 18.00 -2.28
N HIS A 292 -1.71 18.02 -0.98
CA HIS A 292 -1.21 19.07 -0.10
C HIS A 292 0.29 18.82 0.18
N PRO A 293 1.11 19.87 0.43
CA PRO A 293 2.49 19.67 0.86
C PRO A 293 2.61 18.78 2.09
N THR A 294 1.71 18.95 3.07
CA THR A 294 1.88 18.37 4.42
C THR A 294 0.71 17.53 4.92
N ASP A 295 -0.52 17.78 4.44
CA ASP A 295 -1.73 17.16 5.01
C ASP A 295 -2.28 16.06 4.11
N LEU A 296 -2.96 15.10 4.73
CA LEU A 296 -3.74 14.10 4.04
C LEU A 296 -5.03 14.72 3.48
N LYS A 297 -5.37 14.39 2.23
CA LYS A 297 -6.63 14.82 1.60
C LYS A 297 -7.44 13.61 1.18
N PHE A 298 -8.76 13.79 1.13
CA PHE A 298 -9.69 12.83 0.56
C PHE A 298 -10.42 13.47 -0.60
N GLY A 299 -10.71 12.70 -1.63
CA GLY A 299 -11.53 13.13 -2.75
C GLY A 299 -12.33 11.96 -3.31
N THR A 300 -13.56 12.22 -3.76
CA THR A 300 -14.31 11.25 -4.56
C THR A 300 -13.74 11.19 -5.97
N LEU A 301 -13.86 10.03 -6.61
CA LEU A 301 -13.35 9.84 -7.96
C LEU A 301 -13.98 10.81 -8.98
N ASP A 302 -15.26 11.17 -8.82
CA ASP A 302 -15.95 12.17 -9.65
C ASP A 302 -15.34 13.57 -9.49
N LEU A 303 -15.06 13.98 -8.24
CA LEU A 303 -14.47 15.28 -7.95
C LEU A 303 -13.04 15.36 -8.48
N ILE A 304 -12.28 14.28 -8.32
CA ILE A 304 -10.91 14.18 -8.84
C ILE A 304 -10.91 14.24 -10.37
N THR A 305 -11.82 13.51 -11.02
CA THR A 305 -11.97 13.53 -12.48
C THR A 305 -12.33 14.91 -12.98
N THR A 306 -13.29 15.57 -12.34
CA THR A 306 -13.68 16.95 -12.65
C THR A 306 -12.51 17.91 -12.50
N ARG A 307 -11.66 17.74 -11.48
CA ARG A 307 -10.51 18.60 -11.24
C ARG A 307 -9.34 18.37 -12.20
N LEU A 308 -9.12 17.14 -12.64
CA LEU A 308 -8.01 16.80 -13.54
C LEU A 308 -8.35 17.00 -15.02
N LEU A 309 -9.55 16.55 -15.44
CA LEU A 309 -9.97 16.51 -16.85
C LEU A 309 -11.06 17.51 -17.19
N GLY A 310 -11.66 18.17 -16.18
CA GLY A 310 -12.84 19.01 -16.37
C GLY A 310 -14.11 18.18 -16.57
N HIS A 311 -15.25 18.78 -16.24
CA HIS A 311 -16.57 18.24 -16.60
C HIS A 311 -17.24 19.19 -17.57
N SER A 312 -17.49 18.71 -18.80
CA SER A 312 -18.22 19.47 -19.80
C SER A 312 -19.71 19.22 -19.59
N LYS A 313 -20.48 20.27 -19.25
CA LYS A 313 -21.94 20.16 -19.14
C LYS A 313 -22.52 19.72 -20.49
N GLY A 314 -23.06 18.51 -20.57
CA GLY A 314 -23.60 17.89 -21.80
C GLY A 314 -22.76 16.74 -22.36
N GLU A 315 -21.76 16.25 -21.63
CA GLU A 315 -20.98 15.07 -22.03
C GLU A 315 -21.80 13.77 -21.87
N ASP A 316 -21.69 12.87 -22.86
CA ASP A 316 -22.31 11.55 -22.82
C ASP A 316 -21.85 10.76 -21.59
N ASP A 317 -22.77 10.07 -20.93
CA ASP A 317 -22.47 9.29 -19.71
C ASP A 317 -21.38 8.24 -19.95
N ASP A 318 -21.39 7.58 -21.12
CA ASP A 318 -20.34 6.66 -21.56
C ASP A 318 -18.94 7.31 -21.59
N THR A 319 -18.85 8.56 -22.03
CA THR A 319 -17.57 9.29 -22.12
C THR A 319 -17.13 9.72 -20.73
N TRP A 320 -18.06 10.14 -19.89
CA TRP A 320 -17.80 10.47 -18.49
C TRP A 320 -17.28 9.27 -17.69
N GLN A 321 -17.90 8.10 -17.84
CA GLN A 321 -17.44 6.84 -17.24
C GLN A 321 -16.05 6.45 -17.79
N GLY A 322 -15.82 6.65 -19.09
CA GLY A 322 -14.50 6.46 -19.70
C GLY A 322 -13.41 7.37 -19.09
N LYS A 323 -13.75 8.63 -18.80
CA LYS A 323 -12.86 9.58 -18.10
C LYS A 323 -12.57 9.15 -16.66
N ILE A 324 -13.60 8.77 -15.92
CA ILE A 324 -13.48 8.25 -14.55
C ILE A 324 -12.54 7.05 -14.52
N TYR A 325 -12.72 6.12 -15.45
CA TYR A 325 -11.88 4.94 -15.55
C TYR A 325 -10.43 5.29 -15.92
N ALA A 326 -10.22 6.22 -16.85
CA ALA A 326 -8.88 6.70 -17.20
C ALA A 326 -8.15 7.33 -16.00
N VAL A 327 -8.86 8.17 -15.23
CA VAL A 327 -8.34 8.78 -14.00
C VAL A 327 -8.02 7.71 -12.97
N ARG A 328 -8.93 6.76 -12.75
CA ARG A 328 -8.72 5.65 -11.81
C ARG A 328 -7.49 4.82 -12.17
N LYS A 329 -7.31 4.51 -13.46
CA LYS A 329 -6.12 3.82 -13.96
C LYS A 329 -4.86 4.61 -13.67
N ALA A 330 -4.88 5.93 -13.87
CA ALA A 330 -3.76 6.82 -13.52
C ALA A 330 -3.45 6.81 -12.02
N LEU A 331 -4.48 6.91 -11.17
CA LEU A 331 -4.32 6.92 -9.71
C LEU A 331 -3.78 5.58 -9.19
N SER A 332 -4.18 4.46 -9.79
CA SER A 332 -3.67 3.13 -9.45
C SER A 332 -2.18 3.00 -9.80
N ARG A 333 -1.75 3.57 -10.94
CA ARG A 333 -0.33 3.65 -11.34
C ARG A 333 0.50 4.58 -10.45
N GLY A 334 -0.14 5.57 -9.80
CA GLY A 334 0.52 6.45 -8.84
C GLY A 334 1.01 5.76 -7.56
N GLY A 335 0.65 4.48 -7.35
CA GLY A 335 1.19 3.64 -6.28
C GLY A 335 1.02 4.26 -4.90
N PHE A 336 2.11 4.41 -4.14
CA PHE A 336 2.10 4.96 -2.78
C PHE A 336 1.53 6.38 -2.67
N ALA A 337 1.43 7.16 -3.75
CA ALA A 337 0.84 8.49 -3.69
C ALA A 337 -0.66 8.48 -3.34
N PHE A 338 -1.37 7.40 -3.70
CA PHE A 338 -2.81 7.28 -3.54
C PHE A 338 -3.18 6.03 -2.74
N GLY A 339 -4.16 6.16 -1.85
CA GLY A 339 -4.74 5.08 -1.08
C GLY A 339 -6.21 4.91 -1.44
N HIS A 340 -6.70 3.68 -1.42
CA HIS A 340 -8.11 3.38 -1.57
C HIS A 340 -8.57 2.51 -0.40
N ASP A 341 -9.82 2.70 0.04
CA ASP A 341 -10.40 1.91 1.13
C ASP A 341 -10.82 0.52 0.62
N ARG A 342 -9.99 -0.51 0.85
CA ARG A 342 -10.30 -1.86 0.36
C ARG A 342 -11.60 -2.46 0.91
N ARG A 343 -12.17 -1.95 2.00
CA ARG A 343 -13.39 -2.53 2.59
C ARG A 343 -14.65 -2.07 1.89
N SER A 344 -14.76 -0.77 1.60
CA SER A 344 -16.01 -0.15 1.10
C SER A 344 -15.82 0.80 -0.08
N HIS A 345 -14.65 0.83 -0.73
CA HIS A 345 -14.37 1.80 -1.78
C HIS A 345 -15.31 1.74 -2.99
N ARG A 346 -15.94 0.60 -3.29
CA ARG A 346 -17.00 0.52 -4.31
C ARG A 346 -18.14 1.51 -4.01
N ILE A 347 -18.58 1.58 -2.76
CA ILE A 347 -19.75 2.37 -2.34
C ILE A 347 -19.32 3.81 -2.06
N THR A 348 -18.19 3.99 -1.38
CA THR A 348 -17.78 5.31 -0.91
C THR A 348 -17.07 6.12 -1.99
N GLY A 349 -16.39 5.45 -2.95
CA GLY A 349 -15.62 6.10 -4.01
C GLY A 349 -14.51 7.01 -3.51
N PHE A 350 -14.17 6.97 -2.21
CA PHE A 350 -13.18 7.86 -1.61
C PHE A 350 -11.77 7.39 -1.89
N ILE A 351 -10.96 8.31 -2.40
CA ILE A 351 -9.54 8.12 -2.61
C ILE A 351 -8.80 9.00 -1.61
N GLN A 352 -7.88 8.37 -0.89
CA GLN A 352 -6.94 9.03 -0.02
C GLN A 352 -5.76 9.53 -0.85
N ILE A 353 -5.48 10.83 -0.76
CA ILE A 353 -4.37 11.50 -1.43
C ILE A 353 -3.33 11.82 -0.37
N ARG A 354 -2.17 11.17 -0.47
CA ARG A 354 -1.08 11.34 0.50
C ARG A 354 -0.33 12.65 0.30
N SER A 355 0.23 13.19 1.38
CA SER A 355 0.96 14.45 1.32
C SER A 355 2.27 14.32 0.52
N LYS A 356 2.76 15.44 0.00
CA LYS A 356 4.04 15.45 -0.75
C LYS A 356 5.22 15.07 0.16
N GLU A 357 5.18 15.49 1.40
CA GLU A 357 6.18 15.15 2.41
C GLU A 357 6.26 13.64 2.67
N GLN A 358 5.12 12.96 2.84
CA GLN A 358 5.08 11.52 3.09
C GLN A 358 5.63 10.72 1.90
N VAL A 359 5.25 11.09 0.67
CA VAL A 359 5.75 10.41 -0.54
C VAL A 359 7.25 10.65 -0.71
N ALA A 360 7.73 11.87 -0.47
CA ALA A 360 9.15 12.20 -0.55
C ALA A 360 9.98 11.43 0.49
N ASN A 361 9.46 11.26 1.71
CA ASN A 361 10.10 10.48 2.77
C ASN A 361 10.28 9.01 2.35
N VAL A 362 9.21 8.37 1.89
CA VAL A 362 9.26 6.97 1.42
C VAL A 362 10.24 6.80 0.27
N GLU A 363 10.24 7.72 -0.70
CA GLU A 363 11.18 7.68 -1.82
C GLU A 363 12.64 7.85 -1.37
N LYS A 364 12.88 8.73 -0.40
CA LYS A 364 14.20 8.98 0.18
C LYS A 364 14.74 7.75 0.90
N VAL A 365 13.94 7.13 1.77
CA VAL A 365 14.30 5.88 2.48
C VAL A 365 14.52 4.74 1.49
N ARG A 366 13.67 4.61 0.47
CA ARG A 366 13.86 3.61 -0.60
C ARG A 366 15.21 3.75 -1.28
N ASN A 367 15.64 4.97 -1.57
CA ASN A 367 16.94 5.22 -2.20
C ASN A 367 18.11 4.96 -1.24
N TRP A 368 17.95 5.19 0.07
CA TRP A 368 18.94 4.80 1.06
C TRP A 368 19.11 3.28 1.17
N LEU A 369 18.01 2.54 1.17
CA LEU A 369 18.05 1.09 1.23
C LEU A 369 18.63 0.45 -0.02
N ARG A 370 18.33 0.99 -1.21
CA ARG A 370 18.98 0.56 -2.44
C ARG A 370 20.50 0.79 -2.41
N ALA A 371 20.93 1.98 -1.99
CA ALA A 371 22.36 2.27 -1.87
C ALA A 371 23.05 1.31 -0.90
N TRP A 372 22.41 1.02 0.24
CA TRP A 372 22.90 0.02 1.19
C TRP A 372 22.98 -1.39 0.60
N GLN A 373 21.97 -1.83 -0.15
CA GLN A 373 21.99 -3.13 -0.83
C GLN A 373 23.10 -3.22 -1.89
N ASP A 374 23.29 -2.16 -2.68
CA ASP A 374 24.34 -2.08 -3.70
C ASP A 374 25.74 -2.12 -3.07
N ASP A 375 25.92 -1.45 -1.92
CA ASP A 375 27.16 -1.48 -1.14
C ASP A 375 27.43 -2.91 -0.59
N LEU A 376 26.41 -3.57 -0.03
CA LEU A 376 26.51 -4.95 0.44
C LEU A 376 26.87 -5.92 -0.70
N ALA A 377 26.24 -5.78 -1.87
CA ALA A 377 26.54 -6.59 -3.03
C ALA A 377 27.96 -6.35 -3.56
N THR A 378 28.42 -5.10 -3.53
CA THR A 378 29.79 -4.72 -3.93
C THR A 378 30.84 -5.32 -2.99
N PHE A 379 30.57 -5.25 -1.68
CA PHE A 379 31.39 -5.86 -0.65
C PHE A 379 31.45 -7.40 -0.82
N ALA A 380 30.30 -8.06 -0.96
CA ALA A 380 30.22 -9.52 -1.13
C ALA A 380 30.89 -10.01 -2.42
N ALA A 381 30.88 -9.20 -3.49
CA ALA A 381 31.54 -9.52 -4.73
C ALA A 381 33.08 -9.40 -4.67
N GLY A 382 33.66 -8.98 -3.54
CA GLY A 382 35.11 -8.84 -3.35
C GLY A 382 35.76 -7.82 -4.28
N LYS A 383 34.96 -6.94 -4.91
CA LYS A 383 35.43 -6.00 -5.94
C LYS A 383 36.36 -4.92 -5.38
N SER A 384 36.28 -4.63 -4.08
CA SER A 384 37.16 -3.69 -3.40
C SER A 384 37.44 -4.12 -1.95
N PRO A 385 38.71 -4.40 -1.59
CA PRO A 385 39.06 -4.80 -0.22
C PRO A 385 38.85 -3.68 0.82
N ASN A 386 38.80 -2.42 0.37
CA ASN A 386 38.52 -1.24 1.20
C ASN A 386 37.18 -0.59 0.81
N HIS A 387 36.14 -1.38 0.56
CA HIS A 387 34.82 -0.82 0.27
C HIS A 387 34.31 -0.02 1.47
N GLN A 388 34.08 1.27 1.27
CA GLN A 388 33.39 2.12 2.24
C GLN A 388 31.93 2.24 1.79
N PHE A 389 31.02 2.11 2.75
CA PHE A 389 29.60 2.34 2.48
C PHE A 389 29.39 3.76 1.98
N SER A 390 28.49 3.89 1.01
CA SER A 390 27.99 5.18 0.55
C SER A 390 27.44 5.98 1.73
N PRO A 391 27.43 7.33 1.68
CA PRO A 391 26.91 8.16 2.77
C PRO A 391 25.43 7.87 3.07
N ASN A 392 24.67 7.41 2.06
CA ASN A 392 23.29 6.98 2.24
C ASN A 392 23.18 5.59 2.87
N GLY A 393 24.01 4.64 2.46
CA GLY A 393 24.08 3.31 3.07
C GLY A 393 24.53 3.35 4.53
N GLN A 394 25.48 4.24 4.84
CA GLN A 394 25.97 4.42 6.21
C GLN A 394 24.87 4.84 7.20
N LYS A 395 23.89 5.65 6.77
CA LYS A 395 22.74 6.02 7.61
C LYS A 395 21.93 4.80 8.05
N VAL A 396 21.70 3.87 7.12
CA VAL A 396 20.97 2.62 7.38
C VAL A 396 21.78 1.73 8.34
N VAL A 397 23.08 1.58 8.11
CA VAL A 397 23.97 0.79 8.96
C VAL A 397 24.01 1.35 10.39
N ASN A 398 24.15 2.67 10.54
CA ASN A 398 24.15 3.34 11.84
C ASN A 398 22.83 3.10 12.59
N PHE A 399 21.70 3.24 11.89
CA PHE A 399 20.38 2.96 12.45
C PHE A 399 20.26 1.50 12.92
N ILE A 400 20.72 0.53 12.13
CA ILE A 400 20.71 -0.89 12.50
C ILE A 400 21.53 -1.16 13.76
N HIS A 401 22.72 -0.56 13.89
CA HIS A 401 23.55 -0.71 15.10
C HIS A 401 22.89 -0.10 16.34
N LYS A 402 22.30 1.09 16.21
CA LYS A 402 21.52 1.73 17.29
C LYS A 402 20.34 0.84 17.70
N ALA A 403 19.57 0.37 16.72
CA ALA A 403 18.42 -0.48 16.95
C ALA A 403 18.80 -1.80 17.64
N ASN A 404 19.87 -2.47 17.22
CA ASN A 404 20.36 -3.70 17.87
C ASN A 404 20.69 -3.46 19.36
N SER A 405 21.35 -2.34 19.66
CA SER A 405 21.70 -1.96 21.03
C SER A 405 20.47 -1.70 21.91
N LEU A 406 19.44 -1.04 21.36
CA LEU A 406 18.17 -0.78 22.06
C LEU A 406 17.37 -2.07 22.27
N ILE A 407 17.29 -2.93 21.25
CA ILE A 407 16.59 -4.22 21.34
C ILE A 407 17.21 -5.08 22.45
N LYS A 408 18.54 -5.16 22.54
CA LYS A 408 19.22 -5.91 23.61
C LYS A 408 18.81 -5.42 25.01
N LYS A 409 18.84 -4.09 25.22
CA LYS A 409 18.40 -3.47 26.48
C LYS A 409 16.91 -3.75 26.77
N SER A 410 16.07 -3.69 25.76
CA SER A 410 14.63 -3.99 25.90
C SER A 410 14.40 -5.44 26.32
N ARG A 411 15.13 -6.38 25.72
CA ARG A 411 15.06 -7.83 26.01
C ARG A 411 15.59 -8.22 27.40
N GLU A 412 16.52 -7.43 27.95
CA GLU A 412 16.92 -7.58 29.36
C GLU A 412 15.74 -7.28 30.30
N LEU A 413 14.91 -6.29 29.97
CA LEU A 413 13.79 -5.83 30.80
C LEU A 413 12.48 -6.59 30.55
N ARG A 414 12.26 -7.08 29.33
CA ARG A 414 10.99 -7.67 28.87
C ARG A 414 11.24 -8.86 27.95
N ASP A 415 10.36 -9.84 27.99
CA ASP A 415 10.42 -10.95 27.03
C ASP A 415 9.66 -10.61 25.74
N VAL A 416 10.16 -11.09 24.61
CA VAL A 416 9.51 -10.94 23.30
C VAL A 416 8.44 -12.00 23.15
N THR A 417 7.28 -11.64 22.62
CA THR A 417 6.25 -12.61 22.27
C THR A 417 6.16 -12.81 20.77
N THR A 418 5.93 -14.05 20.34
CA THR A 418 5.75 -14.41 18.93
C THR A 418 4.50 -13.79 18.31
N PHE A 419 3.57 -13.27 19.13
CA PHE A 419 2.29 -12.72 18.71
C PHE A 419 2.32 -11.23 18.33
N GLY A 420 3.50 -10.64 18.15
CA GLY A 420 3.63 -9.29 17.62
C GLY A 420 3.43 -8.17 18.65
N ARG A 421 3.78 -8.44 19.91
CA ARG A 421 3.81 -7.49 21.04
C ARG A 421 4.96 -7.80 22.00
N VAL A 422 5.45 -6.79 22.71
CA VAL A 422 6.41 -6.98 23.81
C VAL A 422 5.68 -7.41 25.09
N GLY A 423 6.29 -8.31 25.85
CA GLY A 423 5.77 -8.79 27.13
C GLY A 423 5.80 -7.75 28.26
N ILE A 424 5.32 -8.20 29.42
CA ILE A 424 5.29 -7.40 30.64
C ILE A 424 6.72 -7.17 31.15
N SER A 425 6.94 -6.03 31.79
CA SER A 425 8.22 -5.72 32.46
C SER A 425 8.55 -6.75 33.53
N LYS A 426 9.80 -7.21 33.55
CA LYS A 426 10.37 -8.03 34.63
C LYS A 426 10.55 -7.22 35.92
N LYS A 427 10.75 -5.91 35.80
CA LYS A 427 10.79 -4.98 36.94
C LYS A 427 9.37 -4.65 37.40
N ARG A 428 9.11 -4.84 38.69
CA ARG A 428 7.85 -4.46 39.36
C ARG A 428 8.07 -3.19 40.17
N PHE A 429 7.19 -2.21 39.98
CA PHE A 429 7.19 -0.94 40.70
C PHE A 429 6.09 -0.95 41.76
N ASN A 430 6.25 -0.13 42.81
CA ASN A 430 5.24 -0.01 43.87
C ASN A 430 4.12 0.95 43.42
N ILE A 431 2.89 0.43 43.36
CA ILE A 431 1.68 1.09 42.82
C ILE A 431 1.37 2.42 43.53
N GLU A 432 1.79 2.59 44.78
CA GLU A 432 1.39 3.74 45.63
C GLU A 432 2.28 4.98 45.48
N LYS A 433 3.48 4.87 44.90
CA LYS A 433 4.48 5.95 44.91
C LYS A 433 4.80 6.54 43.54
N GLU A 434 4.50 5.81 42.47
CA GLU A 434 4.96 6.14 41.13
C GLU A 434 3.82 6.01 40.13
N ASP A 435 3.88 6.82 39.08
CA ASP A 435 2.91 6.78 38.00
C ASP A 435 2.94 5.42 37.28
N VAL A 436 1.84 5.05 36.65
CA VAL A 436 1.64 3.73 36.01
C VAL A 436 2.63 3.50 34.86
N MET A 437 3.18 4.58 34.30
CA MET A 437 4.15 4.55 33.20
C MET A 437 5.42 5.34 33.54
N GLN A 438 6.58 4.71 33.35
CA GLN A 438 7.90 5.33 33.51
C GLN A 438 8.65 5.29 32.19
N TYR A 439 9.31 6.40 31.85
CA TYR A 439 10.05 6.58 30.61
C TYR A 439 11.54 6.80 30.92
N ASP A 440 12.38 5.88 30.44
CA ASP A 440 13.84 5.99 30.52
C ASP A 440 14.42 6.45 29.17
N PHE A 441 14.64 7.76 29.03
CA PHE A 441 15.22 8.33 27.81
C PHE A 441 16.74 8.05 27.76
N THR A 442 17.12 7.01 27.00
CA THR A 442 18.53 6.53 26.98
C THR A 442 19.31 6.98 25.74
N THR A 443 18.67 7.06 24.58
CA THR A 443 19.35 7.28 23.29
C THR A 443 18.48 8.16 22.42
N GLU A 444 19.08 9.20 21.82
CA GLU A 444 18.39 10.12 20.92
C GLU A 444 18.47 9.63 19.48
N PHE A 445 17.37 9.80 18.74
CA PHE A 445 17.28 9.47 17.32
C PHE A 445 17.61 10.69 16.46
N ASP A 446 18.51 10.49 15.50
CA ASP A 446 18.89 11.52 14.53
C ASP A 446 17.77 11.75 13.51
N ASP A 447 17.82 12.83 12.74
CA ASP A 447 16.82 13.09 11.70
C ASP A 447 16.74 11.98 10.64
N SER A 448 17.87 11.31 10.35
CA SER A 448 17.86 10.15 9.45
C SER A 448 17.16 8.94 10.08
N ASP A 449 17.33 8.74 11.39
CA ASP A 449 16.66 7.67 12.13
C ASP A 449 15.14 7.93 12.18
N ARG A 450 14.72 9.19 12.36
CA ARG A 450 13.31 9.59 12.34
C ARG A 450 12.63 9.27 11.01
N GLU A 451 13.32 9.45 9.88
CA GLU A 451 12.77 9.10 8.57
C GLU A 451 12.61 7.58 8.41
N LEU A 452 13.59 6.79 8.88
CA LEU A 452 13.51 5.33 8.90
C LEU A 452 12.39 4.83 9.83
N ILE A 453 12.23 5.46 11.00
CA ILE A 453 11.14 5.14 11.94
C ILE A 453 9.77 5.41 11.29
N LYS A 454 9.57 6.59 10.69
CA LYS A 454 8.32 6.90 9.96
C LYS A 454 8.04 5.90 8.83
N PHE A 455 9.08 5.42 8.16
CA PHE A 455 8.96 4.37 7.14
C PHE A 455 8.48 3.04 7.74
N PHE A 456 9.01 2.64 8.90
CA PHE A 456 8.53 1.46 9.64
C PHE A 456 7.10 1.64 10.19
N GLU A 457 6.74 2.83 10.68
CA GLU A 457 5.37 3.14 11.12
C GLU A 457 4.37 3.00 9.98
N ALA A 458 4.71 3.54 8.80
CA ALA A 458 3.89 3.43 7.59
C ALA A 458 3.63 1.98 7.18
N TRP A 459 4.64 1.11 7.34
CA TRP A 459 4.52 -0.32 7.05
C TRP A 459 3.74 -1.09 8.13
N SER A 460 4.19 -1.02 9.38
CA SER A 460 3.78 -1.92 10.45
C SER A 460 2.55 -1.45 11.23
N CYS A 461 2.34 -0.14 11.35
CA CYS A 461 1.22 0.43 12.09
C CYS A 461 0.05 0.74 11.16
N SER A 462 0.30 1.49 10.09
CA SER A 462 -0.75 1.99 9.19
C SER A 462 -1.02 1.08 7.98
N GLY A 463 -0.18 0.07 7.72
CA GLY A 463 -0.38 -0.86 6.60
C GLY A 463 -0.36 -0.19 5.22
N LEU A 464 0.31 0.96 5.07
CA LEU A 464 0.23 1.79 3.86
C LEU A 464 0.94 1.18 2.64
N PHE A 465 1.81 0.20 2.85
CA PHE A 465 2.54 -0.48 1.78
C PHE A 465 1.80 -1.70 1.22
N LEU A 466 0.64 -2.06 1.80
CA LEU A 466 -0.13 -3.22 1.35
C LEU A 466 -0.51 -3.08 -0.14
N GLY A 467 -0.12 -4.06 -0.94
CA GLY A 467 -0.32 -4.07 -2.40
C GLY A 467 0.81 -3.41 -3.19
N LEU A 468 1.88 -2.96 -2.52
CA LEU A 468 3.09 -2.41 -3.12
C LEU A 468 4.30 -3.28 -2.74
N PRO A 469 4.41 -4.51 -3.28
CA PRO A 469 5.42 -5.48 -2.87
C PRO A 469 6.85 -4.95 -2.95
N ARG A 470 7.14 -4.01 -3.87
CA ARG A 470 8.48 -3.42 -4.00
C ARG A 470 8.91 -2.61 -2.79
N ILE A 471 7.97 -1.95 -2.12
CA ILE A 471 8.22 -1.14 -0.93
C ILE A 471 8.00 -2.00 0.32
N GLU A 472 6.99 -2.87 0.29
CA GLU A 472 6.64 -3.78 1.39
C GLU A 472 7.76 -4.77 1.74
N ALA A 473 8.60 -5.16 0.77
CA ALA A 473 9.74 -6.04 1.00
C ALA A 473 10.96 -5.38 1.67
N LEU A 474 11.00 -4.04 1.75
CA LEU A 474 12.16 -3.31 2.26
C LEU A 474 12.30 -3.33 3.79
N PRO A 475 11.24 -3.11 4.60
CA PRO A 475 11.36 -3.22 6.06
C PRO A 475 11.78 -4.62 6.57
N PRO A 476 11.25 -5.75 6.04
CA PRO A 476 11.74 -7.08 6.39
C PRO A 476 13.25 -7.25 6.22
N LEU A 477 13.82 -6.69 5.16
CA LEU A 477 15.27 -6.73 4.91
C LEU A 477 16.07 -6.03 6.02
N MET A 478 15.58 -4.89 6.51
CA MET A 478 16.19 -4.20 7.63
C MET A 478 16.06 -5.00 8.93
N LEU A 479 14.89 -5.59 9.20
CA LEU A 479 14.69 -6.46 10.36
C LEU A 479 15.64 -7.65 10.34
N GLN A 480 15.83 -8.27 9.17
CA GLN A 480 16.77 -9.36 8.98
C GLN A 480 18.21 -8.92 9.29
N ALA A 481 18.62 -7.74 8.84
CA ALA A 481 19.96 -7.21 9.08
C ALA A 481 20.25 -6.89 10.56
N THR A 482 19.23 -6.69 11.40
CA THR A 482 19.45 -6.60 12.85
C THR A 482 19.96 -7.90 13.45
N GLY A 483 19.67 -9.05 12.82
CA GLY A 483 19.99 -10.39 13.32
C GLY A 483 19.18 -10.84 14.55
N MET A 484 18.22 -10.04 15.01
CA MET A 484 17.51 -10.29 16.28
C MET A 484 16.16 -11.02 16.14
N TYR A 485 15.69 -11.24 14.91
CA TYR A 485 14.35 -11.79 14.60
C TYR A 485 14.40 -13.09 13.77
N GLN A 486 15.48 -13.88 13.86
CA GLN A 486 15.65 -15.10 13.05
C GLN A 486 14.54 -16.13 13.25
N GLU A 487 13.97 -16.21 14.45
CA GLU A 487 12.90 -17.15 14.80
C GLU A 487 11.49 -16.59 14.55
N HIS A 488 11.37 -15.33 14.13
CA HIS A 488 10.08 -14.67 13.92
C HIS A 488 9.76 -14.57 12.43
N ARG A 489 8.48 -14.70 12.08
CA ARG A 489 8.01 -14.32 10.74
C ARG A 489 8.19 -12.83 10.54
N LEU A 490 8.78 -12.41 9.41
CA LEU A 490 9.10 -11.02 9.11
C LEU A 490 7.90 -10.24 8.57
N ASP A 491 6.80 -10.30 9.30
CA ASP A 491 5.53 -9.66 8.96
C ASP A 491 5.43 -8.24 9.54
N PRO A 492 4.43 -7.44 9.12
CA PRO A 492 4.09 -6.18 9.80
C PRO A 492 3.93 -6.31 11.32
N LYS A 493 3.53 -7.50 11.80
CA LYS A 493 3.46 -7.83 13.25
C LYS A 493 4.85 -7.79 13.92
N ALA A 494 5.88 -8.28 13.26
CA ALA A 494 7.26 -8.20 13.75
C ALA A 494 7.77 -6.76 13.69
N GLY A 495 7.44 -6.01 12.64
CA GLY A 495 7.71 -4.58 12.55
C GLY A 495 7.13 -3.78 13.72
N PHE A 496 5.90 -4.09 14.14
CA PHE A 496 5.28 -3.45 15.29
C PHE A 496 6.01 -3.75 16.59
N THR A 497 6.44 -5.00 16.77
CA THR A 497 7.24 -5.43 17.94
C THR A 497 8.60 -4.73 17.95
N PHE A 498 9.23 -4.63 16.79
CA PHE A 498 10.48 -3.89 16.62
C PHE A 498 10.35 -2.43 17.06
N LEU A 499 9.30 -1.73 16.62
CA LEU A 499 9.03 -0.34 17.03
C LEU A 499 8.81 -0.19 18.55
N GLN A 500 8.22 -1.20 19.20
CA GLN A 500 8.09 -1.25 20.66
C GLN A 500 9.44 -1.52 21.35
N GLU A 501 10.26 -2.43 20.81
CA GLU A 501 11.57 -2.77 21.39
C GLU A 501 12.57 -1.61 21.31
N ILE A 502 12.55 -0.81 20.24
CA ILE A 502 13.39 0.39 20.12
C ILE A 502 12.85 1.59 20.92
N GLY A 503 11.66 1.47 21.53
CA GLY A 503 11.07 2.49 22.39
C GLY A 503 10.34 3.63 21.65
N VAL A 504 10.02 3.47 20.36
CA VAL A 504 9.20 4.43 19.61
C VAL A 504 7.73 4.29 20.01
N LEU A 505 7.25 3.05 20.13
CA LEU A 505 5.89 2.76 20.53
C LEU A 505 5.83 2.29 21.97
N THR A 506 4.75 2.66 22.65
CA THR A 506 4.51 2.12 23.98
C THR A 506 4.15 0.63 23.90
N PRO A 507 4.51 -0.19 24.90
CA PRO A 507 4.20 -1.62 24.91
C PRO A 507 2.70 -1.94 24.84
N HIS A 508 1.84 -1.02 25.31
CA HIS A 508 0.38 -1.16 25.34
C HIS A 508 -0.31 -0.37 24.21
N GLU A 509 0.45 0.18 23.26
CA GLU A 509 -0.07 0.93 22.12
C GLU A 509 -1.00 0.04 21.26
N ASN A 510 -2.12 0.61 20.79
CA ASN A 510 -3.01 -0.07 19.87
C ASN A 510 -2.77 0.39 18.42
N ARG A 511 -2.64 -0.58 17.50
CA ARG A 511 -2.46 -0.32 16.05
C ARG A 511 -3.59 0.50 15.44
N VAL A 512 -4.81 0.34 15.95
CA VAL A 512 -5.99 1.07 15.47
C VAL A 512 -5.81 2.59 15.57
N ARG A 513 -4.96 3.08 16.48
CA ARG A 513 -4.63 4.50 16.59
C ARG A 513 -4.02 5.09 15.31
N PHE A 514 -3.33 4.26 14.52
CA PHE A 514 -2.62 4.67 13.31
C PHE A 514 -3.46 4.54 12.04
N ASP A 515 -4.72 4.12 12.16
CA ASP A 515 -5.63 4.02 11.03
C ASP A 515 -5.96 5.42 10.48
N SER A 516 -5.59 5.65 9.22
CA SER A 516 -5.85 6.92 8.53
C SER A 516 -7.33 7.16 8.24
N HIS A 517 -8.18 6.13 8.26
CA HIS A 517 -9.62 6.27 8.05
C HIS A 517 -10.36 6.76 9.30
N LEU A 518 -9.82 6.50 10.49
CA LEU A 518 -10.41 6.97 11.75
C LEU A 518 -10.12 8.45 12.02
N LEU A 519 -9.14 9.04 11.32
CA LEU A 519 -8.75 10.44 11.43
C LEU A 519 -8.70 10.90 12.89
N LEU A 520 -8.01 10.13 13.73
CA LEU A 520 -7.90 10.47 15.15
C LEU A 520 -7.04 11.72 15.30
N PRO A 521 -7.38 12.65 16.22
CA PRO A 521 -6.59 13.86 16.46
C PRO A 521 -5.12 13.60 16.83
N SER A 522 -4.83 12.41 17.35
CA SER A 522 -3.50 12.00 17.79
C SER A 522 -2.73 11.15 16.76
N SER A 523 -3.24 11.01 15.53
CA SER A 523 -2.76 10.05 14.52
C SER A 523 -1.81 10.62 13.45
N GLN A 524 -1.30 11.85 13.60
CA GLN A 524 -0.38 12.51 12.63
C GLN A 524 -0.91 12.68 11.19
N HIS A 525 -2.16 12.30 10.92
CA HIS A 525 -2.73 12.32 9.57
C HIS A 525 -3.35 13.68 9.19
N SER A 526 -3.60 14.57 10.15
CA SER A 526 -4.26 15.86 9.93
C SER A 526 -3.76 16.95 10.88
N LYS A 527 -2.97 17.90 10.37
CA LYS A 527 -2.54 19.08 11.15
C LYS A 527 -3.71 19.94 11.63
N PRO A 528 -4.79 20.16 10.86
CA PRO A 528 -5.96 20.87 11.37
C PRO A 528 -6.55 20.22 12.62
N LEU A 529 -6.55 18.89 12.68
CA LEU A 529 -7.10 18.16 13.81
C LEU A 529 -6.14 18.15 15.01
N GLU A 530 -4.83 18.09 14.77
CA GLU A 530 -3.81 18.31 15.81
C GLU A 530 -3.90 19.74 16.39
N GLN A 531 -4.08 20.75 15.53
CA GLN A 531 -4.32 22.13 15.95
C GLN A 531 -5.61 22.25 16.76
N LEU A 532 -6.66 21.52 16.37
CA LEU A 532 -7.89 21.46 17.15
C LEU A 532 -7.65 20.81 18.51
N MET A 533 -6.93 19.69 18.57
CA MET A 533 -6.60 19.00 19.82
C MET A 533 -5.76 19.88 20.76
N THR A 534 -4.68 20.46 20.24
CA THR A 534 -3.83 21.39 21.02
C THR A 534 -4.63 22.60 21.52
N LYS A 535 -5.56 23.12 20.70
CA LYS A 535 -6.50 24.16 21.13
C LYS A 535 -7.43 23.67 22.24
N VAL A 536 -8.00 22.47 22.12
CA VAL A 536 -8.85 21.86 23.16
C VAL A 536 -8.07 21.64 24.46
N MET A 537 -6.84 21.13 24.39
CA MET A 537 -5.99 20.97 25.59
C MET A 537 -5.63 22.32 26.21
N SER A 538 -5.36 23.34 25.39
CA SER A 538 -5.12 24.71 25.90
C SER A 538 -6.38 25.36 26.52
N MET A 539 -7.57 24.95 26.09
CA MET A 539 -8.85 25.40 26.67
C MET A 539 -9.11 24.77 28.03
N ASP A 540 -8.61 23.56 28.29
CA ASP A 540 -8.67 22.93 29.61
C ASP A 540 -7.82 23.70 30.64
N GLU A 541 -6.63 24.14 30.23
CA GLU A 541 -5.74 24.96 31.07
C GLU A 541 -6.29 26.38 31.31
N LYS A 542 -7.02 26.94 30.34
CA LYS A 542 -7.63 28.28 30.40
C LYS A 542 -9.04 28.24 29.82
N PRO A 543 -10.05 27.87 30.63
CA PRO A 543 -11.44 27.86 30.19
C PRO A 543 -11.95 29.30 30.08
N GLY A 544 -11.60 29.97 28.98
CA GLY A 544 -12.10 31.30 28.62
C GLY A 544 -13.56 31.28 28.18
N PHE A 545 -14.40 30.44 28.80
CA PHE A 545 -15.82 30.40 28.56
C PHE A 545 -16.44 31.67 29.15
N VAL A 546 -16.73 32.63 28.28
CA VAL A 546 -17.63 33.74 28.61
C VAL A 546 -19.03 33.24 28.32
N ASP A 547 -19.87 33.15 29.35
CA ASP A 547 -21.28 32.79 29.20
C ASP A 547 -21.96 33.82 28.28
N SER A 548 -22.41 33.36 27.11
CA SER A 548 -23.11 34.20 26.14
C SER A 548 -24.48 34.68 26.62
N MET A 549 -24.96 34.16 27.75
CA MET A 549 -26.18 34.61 28.43
C MET A 549 -25.90 35.48 29.66
N ALA A 550 -24.64 35.80 29.97
CA ALA A 550 -24.29 36.80 30.97
C ALA A 550 -24.41 38.22 30.38
N HIS A 551 -25.65 38.63 30.10
CA HIS A 551 -26.02 40.02 29.82
C HIS A 551 -27.20 40.44 30.69
#